data_AF-A0A9D6L6A4-F1
#
_entry.id   AF-A0A9D6L6A4-F1
#
_cell.length_a   1.000
_cell.length_b   1.000
_cell.length_c   1.000
_cell.angle_alpha   90.00
_cell.angle_beta   90.00
_cell.angle_gamma   90.00
#
_symmetry.space_group_name_H-M   'P 1'
#
loop_
_entity.id
_entity.type
_entity.pdbx_description
1 polymer ?
#
loop_
_entity_poly.entity_id
_entity_poly.type
_entity_poly.pdbx_seq_one_letter_code
_entity_poly.pdbx_strand_id
1 'polypeptide(L)'
;MKRFHSKLMLALSALALVVVFACTGESKAKEKPHYTVKETPNTAPLANIDGKSVTEEELMGEGEERMEYGEALRKVYDARMGRVGHVLLERVYGEAAKKAGTSLDEYVETKVLKGDDKISDADFNKFVKEKQIPKEQIAQLKDRIYAYMKMQKKQEQMQSLIVKLSKEHKVELYFGKPSVKMNIEIGTSPTFGKKDSKVKIVEFSDFQCPFCSRAAKTVQELKKKYGNKIEFAFKQYPLPMHPNAKPASEAALCVNEQGSEKFWKYHDKLFA
;
A
#
# COMPACT_ATOMS: atom_id res chain seq x y z
N MET A 1 -2.56 -18.39 62.21
CA MET A 1 -3.41 -17.20 62.50
C MET A 1 -3.39 -16.30 61.27
N LYS A 2 -4.50 -16.24 60.51
CA LYS A 2 -5.36 -15.04 60.29
C LYS A 2 -4.57 -13.81 59.78
N ARG A 3 -4.61 -13.50 58.47
CA ARG A 3 -5.54 -12.54 57.79
C ARG A 3 -5.58 -11.16 58.47
N PHE A 4 -5.19 -10.09 57.77
CA PHE A 4 -5.84 -8.76 57.72
C PHE A 4 -5.14 -7.91 56.63
N HIS A 5 -5.68 -7.88 55.41
CA HIS A 5 -6.40 -6.74 54.80
C HIS A 5 -5.54 -5.49 54.54
N SER A 6 -5.07 -5.36 53.29
CA SER A 6 -4.86 -4.05 52.66
C SER A 6 -6.00 -3.81 51.69
N LYS A 7 -6.79 -2.76 51.96
CA LYS A 7 -7.81 -2.19 51.08
C LYS A 7 -7.16 -1.09 50.24
N LEU A 8 -7.64 -0.98 49.01
CA LEU A 8 -7.80 0.27 48.26
C LEU A 8 -6.53 0.90 47.64
N MET A 9 -6.38 0.77 46.32
CA MET A 9 -6.44 1.89 45.36
C MET A 9 -5.83 1.49 44.01
N LEU A 10 -6.30 2.19 42.98
CA LEU A 10 -5.98 2.11 41.55
C LEU A 10 -6.48 0.86 40.81
N ALA A 11 -7.03 0.96 39.61
CA ALA A 11 -7.66 2.00 38.81
C ALA A 11 -8.06 1.27 37.53
N LEU A 12 -9.15 1.68 36.89
CA LEU A 12 -9.66 1.09 35.66
C LEU A 12 -8.54 0.87 34.63
N SER A 13 -8.24 -0.39 34.32
CA SER A 13 -7.63 -0.76 33.05
C SER A 13 -8.70 -0.62 31.97
N ALA A 14 -8.89 0.62 31.52
CA ALA A 14 -9.64 0.90 30.30
C ALA A 14 -8.97 0.11 29.17
N LEU A 15 -9.71 -0.86 28.66
CA LEU A 15 -9.37 -1.71 27.54
C LEU A 15 -9.22 -0.83 26.29
N ALA A 16 -8.04 -0.25 26.09
CA ALA A 16 -7.66 0.42 24.86
C ALA A 16 -7.42 -0.64 23.77
N LEU A 17 -8.49 -1.26 23.28
CA LEU A 17 -8.46 -1.99 22.03
C LEU A 17 -8.48 -0.95 20.90
N VAL A 18 -7.34 -0.30 20.68
CA VAL A 18 -7.08 0.42 19.44
C VAL A 18 -6.92 -0.65 18.37
N VAL A 19 -8.03 -1.07 17.78
CA VAL A 19 -8.01 -1.79 16.50
C VAL A 19 -7.56 -0.77 15.48
N VAL A 20 -6.25 -0.71 15.26
CA VAL A 20 -5.66 -0.07 14.09
C VAL A 20 -6.13 -0.89 12.90
N PHE A 21 -7.29 -0.53 12.34
CA PHE A 21 -7.59 -0.88 10.95
C PHE A 21 -6.56 -0.12 10.13
N ALA A 22 -5.43 -0.78 9.88
CA ALA A 22 -4.48 -0.35 8.88
C ALA A 22 -5.26 -0.06 7.60
N CYS A 23 -5.07 1.15 7.07
CA CYS A 23 -5.65 1.61 5.82
C CYS A 23 -5.09 0.78 4.65
N THR A 24 -5.52 -0.47 4.52
CA THR A 24 -5.53 -1.22 3.26
C THR A 24 -6.97 -1.32 2.78
N GLY A 25 -7.64 -0.17 2.72
CA GLY A 25 -8.83 -0.01 1.91
C GLY A 25 -8.37 0.58 0.59
N GLU A 26 -8.18 -0.26 -0.43
CA GLU A 26 -8.40 0.22 -1.79
C GLU A 26 -9.76 0.91 -1.78
N SER A 27 -9.78 2.21 -2.02
CA SER A 27 -11.03 2.95 -2.10
C SER A 27 -11.88 2.28 -3.18
N LYS A 28 -13.15 2.00 -2.87
CA LYS A 28 -14.15 1.52 -3.86
C LYS A 28 -14.47 2.60 -4.92
N ALA A 29 -13.56 3.53 -5.19
CA ALA A 29 -13.67 4.48 -6.28
C ALA A 29 -13.53 3.69 -7.59
N LYS A 30 -14.66 3.46 -8.26
CA LYS A 30 -14.73 2.73 -9.54
C LYS A 30 -13.89 3.36 -10.66
N GLU A 31 -13.49 4.62 -10.51
CA GLU A 31 -12.75 5.37 -11.53
C GLU A 31 -11.70 6.28 -10.88
N LYS A 32 -10.53 6.40 -11.51
CA LYS A 32 -9.43 7.27 -11.06
C LYS A 32 -9.53 8.64 -11.74
N PRO A 33 -9.03 9.72 -11.11
CA PRO A 33 -8.97 11.03 -11.76
C PRO A 33 -8.20 10.98 -13.08
N HIS A 34 -8.65 11.76 -14.06
CA HIS A 34 -8.05 11.86 -15.38
C HIS A 34 -6.95 12.92 -15.39
N TYR A 35 -5.72 12.50 -15.11
CA TYR A 35 -4.54 13.36 -15.12
C TYR A 35 -3.61 12.98 -16.26
N THR A 36 -3.08 13.98 -16.97
CA THR A 36 -2.03 13.76 -17.96
C THR A 36 -0.67 13.96 -17.29
N VAL A 37 0.12 12.90 -17.16
CA VAL A 37 1.49 13.00 -16.62
C VAL A 37 2.44 13.38 -17.76
N LYS A 38 3.10 14.54 -17.61
CA LYS A 38 4.17 15.03 -18.47
C LYS A 38 5.49 14.96 -17.70
N GLU A 39 5.95 13.74 -17.44
CA GLU A 39 7.19 13.52 -16.68
C GLU A 39 8.31 14.41 -17.25
N THR A 40 8.81 15.30 -16.42
CA THR A 40 10.00 16.09 -16.73
C THR A 40 11.14 15.38 -16.00
N PRO A 41 12.08 14.75 -16.73
CA PRO A 41 13.21 14.12 -16.07
C PRO A 41 13.98 15.21 -15.32
N ASN A 42 14.14 15.02 -14.01
CA ASN A 42 14.93 15.92 -13.17
C ASN A 42 16.41 15.72 -13.50
N THR A 43 16.85 16.38 -14.57
CA THR A 43 18.22 16.30 -15.10
C THR A 43 19.11 17.41 -14.58
N ALA A 44 18.57 18.30 -13.75
CA ALA A 44 19.33 19.35 -13.12
C ALA A 44 20.33 18.75 -12.11
N PRO A 45 21.57 19.25 -12.05
CA PRO A 45 22.51 18.86 -11.02
C PRO A 45 21.96 19.27 -9.64
N LEU A 46 22.05 18.36 -8.67
CA LEU A 46 21.64 18.63 -7.28
C LEU A 46 22.81 19.17 -6.44
N ALA A 47 24.04 18.86 -6.84
CA ALA A 47 25.25 19.43 -6.26
C ALA A 47 26.36 19.55 -7.32
N ASN A 48 27.41 20.30 -6.97
CA ASN A 48 28.68 20.34 -7.70
C ASN A 48 29.81 20.07 -6.71
N ILE A 49 30.67 19.10 -7.02
CA ILE A 49 31.85 18.76 -6.22
C ILE A 49 33.05 18.81 -7.16
N ASP A 50 33.95 19.76 -6.92
CA ASP A 50 35.18 19.96 -7.72
C ASP A 50 34.92 20.06 -9.24
N GLY A 51 33.87 20.78 -9.62
CA GLY A 51 33.48 20.97 -11.01
C GLY A 51 32.70 19.79 -11.60
N LYS A 52 32.51 18.69 -10.86
CA LYS A 52 31.68 17.56 -11.28
C LYS A 52 30.26 17.72 -10.74
N SER A 53 29.30 17.73 -11.64
CA SER A 53 27.87 17.71 -11.32
C SER A 53 27.48 16.38 -10.68
N VAL A 54 26.71 16.43 -9.60
CA VAL A 54 26.13 15.27 -8.93
C VAL A 54 24.63 15.21 -9.26
N THR A 55 24.19 14.07 -9.77
CA THR A 55 22.81 13.81 -10.16
C THR A 55 21.96 13.22 -9.03
N GLU A 56 20.65 13.24 -9.20
CA GLU A 56 19.72 12.55 -8.29
C GLU A 56 19.97 11.03 -8.23
N GLU A 57 20.33 10.41 -9.36
CA GLU A 57 20.66 8.97 -9.41
C GLU A 57 21.91 8.64 -8.59
N GLU A 58 22.91 9.52 -8.56
CA GLU A 58 24.10 9.35 -7.72
C GLU A 58 23.76 9.54 -6.24
N LEU A 59 22.95 10.55 -5.89
CA LEU A 59 22.53 10.80 -4.50
C LEU A 59 21.58 9.73 -3.95
N MET A 60 20.92 8.96 -4.81
CA MET A 60 20.16 7.78 -4.37
C MET A 60 21.06 6.71 -3.75
N GLY A 61 22.37 6.69 -4.04
CA GLY A 61 23.25 5.64 -3.54
C GLY A 61 22.90 4.24 -4.06
N GLU A 62 23.29 3.21 -3.31
CA GLU A 62 23.09 1.80 -3.65
C GLU A 62 22.44 1.02 -2.50
N GLY A 63 21.92 -0.18 -2.78
CA GLY A 63 21.41 -1.09 -1.75
C GLY A 63 20.33 -0.46 -0.85
N GLU A 64 20.59 -0.44 0.46
CA GLU A 64 19.66 0.07 1.48
C GLU A 64 19.46 1.59 1.38
N GLU A 65 20.51 2.37 1.10
CA GLU A 65 20.43 3.82 0.93
C GLU A 65 19.46 4.20 -0.20
N ARG A 66 19.53 3.46 -1.32
CA ARG A 66 18.63 3.62 -2.46
C ARG A 66 17.19 3.31 -2.13
N MET A 67 16.96 2.29 -1.31
CA MET A 67 15.62 1.93 -0.85
C MET A 67 15.04 3.02 0.04
N GLU A 68 15.82 3.52 1.01
CA GLU A 68 15.40 4.60 1.90
C GLU A 68 15.11 5.89 1.14
N TYR A 69 16.02 6.31 0.24
CA TYR A 69 15.83 7.48 -0.61
C TYR A 69 14.57 7.32 -1.48
N GLY A 70 14.39 6.14 -2.08
CA GLY A 70 13.23 5.79 -2.87
C GLY A 70 11.91 5.86 -2.09
N GLU A 71 11.90 5.43 -0.83
CA GLU A 71 10.75 5.58 0.06
C GLU A 71 10.45 7.05 0.39
N ALA A 72 11.49 7.86 0.60
CA ALA A 72 11.33 9.30 0.81
C ALA A 72 10.70 9.97 -0.43
N LEU A 73 11.18 9.66 -1.64
CA LEU A 73 10.57 10.13 -2.87
C LEU A 73 9.11 9.71 -3.01
N ARG A 74 8.78 8.47 -2.62
CA ARG A 74 7.40 7.98 -2.65
C ARG A 74 6.51 8.77 -1.70
N LYS A 75 6.99 9.09 -0.49
CA LYS A 75 6.26 9.97 0.45
C LYS A 75 6.04 11.36 -0.15
N VAL A 76 7.04 11.94 -0.80
CA VAL A 76 6.90 13.24 -1.49
C VAL A 76 5.87 13.15 -2.62
N TYR A 77 5.91 12.09 -3.43
CA TYR A 77 4.94 11.85 -4.49
C TYR A 77 3.51 11.73 -3.94
N ASP A 78 3.31 10.92 -2.89
CA ASP A 78 2.00 10.72 -2.27
C ASP A 78 1.47 12.03 -1.68
N ALA A 79 2.32 12.83 -1.05
CA ALA A 79 1.96 14.16 -0.54
C ALA A 79 1.55 15.13 -1.67
N ARG A 80 2.29 15.13 -2.79
CA ARG A 80 1.93 15.92 -3.98
C ARG A 80 0.58 15.48 -4.54
N MET A 81 0.38 14.19 -4.75
CA MET A 81 -0.86 13.61 -5.27
C MET A 81 -2.06 13.90 -4.36
N GLY A 82 -1.88 13.85 -3.03
CA GLY A 82 -2.90 14.20 -2.06
C GLY A 82 -3.35 15.67 -2.15
N ARG A 83 -2.49 16.56 -2.66
CA ARG A 83 -2.80 17.99 -2.83
C ARG A 83 -3.40 18.35 -4.20
N VAL A 84 -3.11 17.61 -5.26
CA VAL A 84 -3.59 17.94 -6.62
C VAL A 84 -5.10 18.14 -6.65
N GLY A 85 -5.87 17.21 -6.07
CA GLY A 85 -7.33 17.29 -6.05
C GLY A 85 -7.85 18.49 -5.26
N HIS A 86 -7.21 18.84 -4.14
CA HIS A 86 -7.58 20.02 -3.36
C HIS A 86 -7.29 21.32 -4.10
N VAL A 87 -6.12 21.43 -4.75
CA VAL A 87 -5.79 22.59 -5.59
C VAL A 87 -6.76 22.71 -6.75
N LEU A 88 -7.18 21.60 -7.37
CA LEU A 88 -8.21 21.62 -8.40
C LEU A 88 -9.53 22.19 -7.87
N LEU A 89 -9.99 21.74 -6.70
CA LEU A 89 -11.21 22.28 -6.07
C LEU A 89 -11.08 23.77 -5.75
N GLU A 90 -9.93 24.21 -5.24
CA GLU A 90 -9.67 25.62 -4.94
C GLU A 90 -9.72 26.48 -6.21
N ARG A 91 -9.14 25.99 -7.31
CA ARG A 91 -9.16 26.70 -8.60
C ARG A 91 -10.56 26.81 -9.20
N VAL A 92 -11.41 25.80 -8.99
CA VAL A 92 -12.76 25.76 -9.57
C VAL A 92 -13.77 26.51 -8.69
N TYR A 93 -13.72 26.33 -7.36
CA TYR A 93 -14.75 26.81 -6.43
C TYR A 93 -14.25 27.84 -5.41
N GLY A 94 -12.95 28.10 -5.31
CA GLY A 94 -12.39 28.97 -4.26
C GLY A 94 -12.96 30.39 -4.26
N GLU A 95 -13.12 31.00 -5.44
CA GLU A 95 -13.73 32.33 -5.54
C GLU A 95 -15.22 32.33 -5.15
N ALA A 96 -15.94 31.26 -5.47
CA ALA A 96 -17.34 31.12 -5.08
C ALA A 96 -17.48 30.91 -3.56
N ALA A 97 -16.60 30.12 -2.95
CA ALA A 97 -16.53 29.92 -1.50
C ALA A 97 -16.22 31.22 -0.76
N LYS A 98 -15.22 32.00 -1.23
CA LYS A 98 -14.90 33.32 -0.67
C LYS A 98 -16.08 34.27 -0.74
N LYS A 99 -16.76 34.35 -1.89
CA LYS A 99 -17.96 35.20 -2.05
C LYS A 99 -19.12 34.78 -1.16
N ALA A 100 -19.22 33.48 -0.85
CA ALA A 100 -20.22 32.94 0.07
C ALA A 100 -19.83 33.11 1.55
N GLY A 101 -18.62 33.57 1.86
CA GLY A 101 -18.14 33.74 3.24
C GLY A 101 -17.89 32.42 3.98
N THR A 102 -17.70 31.30 3.26
CA THR A 102 -17.49 29.96 3.84
C THR A 102 -16.11 29.44 3.49
N SER A 103 -15.63 28.43 4.22
CA SER A 103 -14.43 27.68 3.80
C SER A 103 -14.68 26.96 2.46
N LEU A 104 -13.61 26.59 1.74
CA LEU A 104 -13.73 25.78 0.52
C LEU A 104 -14.43 24.45 0.81
N ASP A 105 -14.04 23.77 1.89
CA ASP A 105 -14.59 22.47 2.26
C ASP A 105 -16.08 22.56 2.59
N GLU A 106 -16.47 23.57 3.38
CA GLU A 106 -17.88 23.84 3.70
C GLU A 106 -18.70 24.23 2.47
N TYR A 107 -18.13 25.06 1.58
CA TYR A 107 -18.79 25.43 0.33
C TYR A 107 -19.03 24.21 -0.55
N VAL A 108 -17.99 23.39 -0.73
CA VAL A 108 -18.11 22.17 -1.54
C VAL A 108 -19.13 21.22 -0.92
N GLU A 109 -19.07 20.99 0.39
CA GLU A 109 -20.00 20.11 1.09
C GLU A 109 -21.45 20.57 1.00
N THR A 110 -21.72 21.87 1.20
CA THR A 110 -23.10 22.37 1.33
C THR A 110 -23.70 22.87 0.02
N LYS A 111 -22.88 23.29 -0.95
CA LYS A 111 -23.35 23.91 -2.21
C LYS A 111 -23.03 23.09 -3.46
N VAL A 112 -21.99 22.25 -3.43
CA VAL A 112 -21.53 21.51 -4.62
C VAL A 112 -21.90 20.03 -4.54
N LEU A 113 -21.68 19.38 -3.40
CA LEU A 113 -22.06 17.99 -3.20
C LEU A 113 -23.59 17.92 -3.12
N LYS A 114 -24.18 17.20 -4.07
CA LYS A 114 -25.64 16.99 -4.19
C LYS A 114 -26.10 15.62 -3.70
N GLY A 115 -25.23 14.87 -3.02
CA GLY A 115 -25.54 13.51 -2.59
C GLY A 115 -26.39 13.49 -1.33
N ASP A 116 -27.29 12.51 -1.20
CA ASP A 116 -28.01 12.28 0.05
C ASP A 116 -27.01 11.73 1.09
N ASP A 117 -26.76 12.47 2.15
CA ASP A 117 -25.86 12.05 3.24
C ASP A 117 -26.50 11.04 4.19
N LYS A 118 -27.78 10.70 3.98
CA LYS A 118 -28.47 9.73 4.82
C LYS A 118 -27.89 8.34 4.58
N ILE A 119 -27.63 7.67 5.70
CA ILE A 119 -27.28 6.25 5.76
C ILE A 119 -28.57 5.54 6.20
N SER A 120 -29.12 4.71 5.33
CA SER A 120 -30.31 3.93 5.67
C SER A 120 -29.97 2.74 6.57
N ASP A 121 -30.94 2.20 7.29
CA ASP A 121 -30.75 0.97 8.07
C ASP A 121 -30.37 -0.22 7.16
N ALA A 122 -30.83 -0.22 5.91
CA ALA A 122 -30.41 -1.20 4.91
C ALA A 122 -28.91 -1.08 4.61
N ASP A 123 -28.39 0.14 4.45
CA ASP A 123 -26.96 0.39 4.26
C ASP A 123 -26.16 -0.05 5.49
N PHE A 124 -26.66 0.25 6.70
CA PHE A 124 -26.02 -0.15 7.95
C PHE A 124 -25.93 -1.68 8.06
N ASN A 125 -27.04 -2.38 7.84
CA ASN A 125 -27.09 -3.85 7.90
C ASN A 125 -26.18 -4.49 6.84
N LYS A 126 -26.14 -3.91 5.63
CA LYS A 126 -25.22 -4.33 4.57
C LYS A 126 -23.76 -4.13 5.01
N PHE A 127 -23.42 -2.98 5.58
CA PHE A 127 -22.08 -2.68 6.06
C PHE A 127 -21.64 -3.63 7.17
N VAL A 128 -22.48 -3.86 8.18
CA VAL A 128 -22.25 -4.82 9.27
C VAL A 128 -21.97 -6.22 8.72
N LYS A 129 -22.77 -6.67 7.73
CA LYS A 129 -22.59 -7.97 7.08
C LYS A 129 -21.30 -8.05 6.27
N GLU A 130 -21.01 -7.04 5.43
CA GLU A 130 -19.80 -7.00 4.61
C GLU A 130 -18.53 -6.95 5.46
N LYS A 131 -18.55 -6.22 6.57
CA LYS A 131 -17.43 -6.07 7.50
C LYS A 131 -17.37 -7.15 8.57
N GLN A 132 -18.31 -8.10 8.56
CA GLN A 132 -18.39 -9.22 9.50
C GLN A 132 -18.30 -8.77 10.97
N ILE A 133 -19.01 -7.69 11.31
CA ILE A 133 -18.98 -7.12 12.66
C ILE A 133 -19.70 -8.07 13.62
N PRO A 134 -19.07 -8.48 14.75
CA PRO A 134 -19.69 -9.38 15.74
C PRO A 134 -20.99 -8.79 16.30
N LYS A 135 -22.05 -9.61 16.41
CA LYS A 135 -23.39 -9.16 16.77
C LYS A 135 -23.43 -8.48 18.14
N GLU A 136 -22.64 -8.98 19.06
CA GLU A 136 -22.51 -8.51 20.44
C GLU A 136 -21.96 -7.07 20.50
N GLN A 137 -21.18 -6.67 19.49
CA GLN A 137 -20.56 -5.34 19.42
C GLN A 137 -21.42 -4.31 18.67
N ILE A 138 -22.41 -4.74 17.88
CA ILE A 138 -23.21 -3.85 17.02
C ILE A 138 -23.90 -2.76 17.85
N ALA A 139 -24.52 -3.14 18.98
CA ALA A 139 -25.24 -2.20 19.83
C ALA A 139 -24.32 -1.11 20.40
N GLN A 140 -23.12 -1.49 20.85
CA GLN A 140 -22.12 -0.58 21.40
C GLN A 140 -21.47 0.31 20.32
N LEU A 141 -21.29 -0.22 19.12
CA LEU A 141 -20.59 0.47 18.03
C LEU A 141 -21.51 1.21 17.07
N LYS A 142 -22.83 1.15 17.25
CA LYS A 142 -23.82 1.67 16.29
C LYS A 142 -23.49 3.08 15.82
N ASP A 143 -23.35 4.04 16.73
CA ASP A 143 -23.08 5.44 16.38
C ASP A 143 -21.72 5.63 15.70
N ARG A 144 -20.70 4.89 16.14
CA ARG A 144 -19.37 4.91 15.52
C ARG A 144 -19.41 4.35 14.09
N ILE A 145 -20.21 3.31 13.86
CA ILE A 145 -20.42 2.73 12.54
C ILE A 145 -21.14 3.73 11.64
N TYR A 146 -22.22 4.37 12.10
CA TYR A 146 -22.90 5.41 11.30
C TYR A 146 -21.97 6.59 10.99
N ALA A 147 -21.21 7.08 11.96
CA ALA A 147 -20.24 8.16 11.76
C ALA A 147 -19.17 7.77 10.72
N TYR A 148 -18.64 6.54 10.82
CA TYR A 148 -17.68 6.02 9.86
C TYR A 148 -18.28 5.90 8.46
N MET A 149 -19.49 5.35 8.33
CA MET A 149 -20.18 5.23 7.05
C MET A 149 -20.46 6.59 6.41
N LYS A 150 -20.89 7.59 7.21
CA LYS A 150 -21.08 8.96 6.73
C LYS A 150 -19.76 9.56 6.24
N MET A 151 -18.68 9.38 6.98
CA MET A 151 -17.34 9.81 6.57
C MET A 151 -16.90 9.14 5.27
N GLN A 152 -17.11 7.83 5.11
CA GLN A 152 -16.80 7.10 3.88
C GLN A 152 -17.60 7.63 2.69
N LYS A 153 -18.92 7.84 2.87
CA LYS A 153 -19.80 8.36 1.82
C LYS A 153 -19.37 9.75 1.36
N LYS A 154 -18.99 10.63 2.31
CA LYS A 154 -18.44 11.95 2.01
C LYS A 154 -17.11 11.86 1.24
N GLN A 155 -16.21 10.96 1.64
CA GLN A 155 -14.97 10.71 0.91
C GLN A 155 -15.24 10.22 -0.52
N GLU A 156 -16.18 9.30 -0.72
CA GLU A 156 -16.57 8.79 -2.04
C GLU A 156 -17.16 9.89 -2.94
N GLN A 157 -18.06 10.73 -2.40
CA GLN A 157 -18.62 11.89 -3.10
C GLN A 157 -17.54 12.89 -3.52
N MET A 158 -16.61 13.21 -2.61
CA MET A 158 -15.49 14.11 -2.90
C MET A 158 -14.56 13.54 -3.98
N GLN A 159 -14.23 12.25 -3.91
CA GLN A 159 -13.44 11.58 -4.94
C GLN A 159 -14.16 11.59 -6.30
N SER A 160 -15.47 11.31 -6.32
CA SER A 160 -16.29 11.38 -7.53
C SER A 160 -16.30 12.80 -8.14
N LEU A 161 -16.40 13.83 -7.29
CA LEU A 161 -16.29 15.22 -7.73
C LEU A 161 -14.92 15.51 -8.35
N ILE A 162 -13.82 15.09 -7.72
CA ILE A 162 -12.46 15.26 -8.26
C ILE A 162 -12.32 14.54 -9.62
N VAL A 163 -12.82 13.30 -9.74
CA VAL A 163 -12.84 12.56 -11.00
C VAL A 163 -13.59 13.34 -12.07
N LYS A 164 -14.80 13.83 -11.76
CA LYS A 164 -15.58 14.66 -12.67
C LYS A 164 -14.81 15.90 -13.11
N LEU A 165 -14.30 16.69 -12.17
CA LEU A 165 -13.56 17.91 -12.48
C LEU A 165 -12.29 17.63 -13.29
N SER A 166 -11.59 16.54 -13.02
CA SER A 166 -10.40 16.15 -13.78
C SER A 166 -10.68 15.80 -15.25
N LYS A 167 -11.93 15.45 -15.58
CA LYS A 167 -12.36 15.25 -16.98
C LYS A 167 -12.78 16.56 -17.65
N GLU A 168 -13.37 17.47 -16.87
CA GLU A 168 -13.84 18.78 -17.35
C GLU A 168 -12.70 19.80 -17.48
N HIS A 169 -11.63 19.62 -16.73
CA HIS A 169 -10.47 20.50 -16.70
C HIS A 169 -9.20 19.76 -17.08
N LYS A 170 -8.36 20.40 -17.91
CA LYS A 170 -7.05 19.85 -18.28
C LYS A 170 -6.09 19.91 -17.10
N VAL A 171 -5.85 18.78 -16.44
CA VAL A 171 -4.88 18.66 -15.35
C VAL A 171 -3.62 17.97 -15.85
N GLU A 172 -2.53 18.73 -15.93
CA GLU A 172 -1.22 18.24 -16.34
C GLU A 172 -0.28 18.14 -15.13
N LEU A 173 0.25 16.95 -14.86
CA LEU A 173 1.20 16.72 -13.77
C LEU A 173 2.62 16.72 -14.31
N TYR A 174 3.47 17.56 -13.73
CA TYR A 174 4.89 17.67 -14.06
C TYR A 174 5.77 16.90 -13.06
N PHE A 175 5.21 15.85 -12.47
CA PHE A 175 5.91 14.93 -11.60
C PHE A 175 5.34 13.52 -11.83
N GLY A 176 6.24 12.54 -11.94
CA GLY A 176 5.91 11.13 -12.11
C GLY A 176 5.94 10.36 -10.81
N LYS A 177 5.44 9.12 -10.85
CA LYS A 177 5.66 8.18 -9.75
C LYS A 177 7.16 7.88 -9.69
N PRO A 178 7.82 8.03 -8.54
CA PRO A 178 9.25 7.78 -8.44
C PRO A 178 9.55 6.33 -8.83
N SER A 179 10.56 6.15 -9.67
CA SER A 179 11.05 4.85 -10.10
C SER A 179 12.32 4.55 -9.33
N VAL A 180 12.23 3.59 -8.41
CA VAL A 180 13.41 3.06 -7.71
C VAL A 180 13.85 1.83 -8.48
N LYS A 181 14.92 1.97 -9.25
CA LYS A 181 15.51 0.86 -9.99
C LYS A 181 16.58 0.20 -9.13
N MET A 182 16.31 -1.02 -8.71
CA MET A 182 17.28 -1.87 -8.03
C MET A 182 17.94 -2.79 -9.05
N ASN A 183 19.26 -2.79 -9.08
CA ASN A 183 19.99 -3.83 -9.79
C ASN A 183 20.08 -5.05 -8.87
N ILE A 184 19.33 -6.11 -9.19
CA ILE A 184 19.28 -7.33 -8.38
C ILE A 184 19.94 -8.45 -9.19
N GLU A 185 21.11 -8.89 -8.74
CA GLU A 185 21.78 -10.04 -9.33
C GLU A 185 21.05 -11.33 -8.98
N ILE A 186 20.59 -12.09 -9.98
CA ILE A 186 19.95 -13.39 -9.76
C ILE A 186 20.99 -14.40 -9.22
N GLY A 187 22.21 -14.40 -9.76
CA GLY A 187 23.29 -15.28 -9.32
C GLY A 187 22.91 -16.76 -9.41
N THR A 188 23.22 -17.52 -8.35
CA THR A 188 22.91 -18.96 -8.23
C THR A 188 21.51 -19.25 -7.69
N SER A 189 20.67 -18.23 -7.55
CA SER A 189 19.30 -18.41 -7.05
C SER A 189 18.52 -19.40 -7.92
N PRO A 190 17.75 -20.31 -7.31
CA PRO A 190 16.86 -21.21 -8.04
C PRO A 190 15.90 -20.43 -8.94
N THR A 191 15.78 -20.85 -10.20
CA THR A 191 14.89 -20.21 -11.17
C THR A 191 13.97 -21.18 -11.89
N PHE A 192 12.82 -20.68 -12.36
CA PHE A 192 12.03 -21.34 -13.41
C PHE A 192 11.72 -20.37 -14.55
N GLY A 193 11.32 -20.94 -15.69
CA GLY A 193 11.01 -20.17 -16.90
C GLY A 193 12.26 -19.92 -17.76
N LYS A 194 12.20 -18.91 -18.64
CA LYS A 194 13.28 -18.64 -19.61
C LYS A 194 14.19 -17.52 -19.10
N LYS A 195 15.50 -17.76 -19.00
CA LYS A 195 16.51 -16.82 -18.48
C LYS A 195 16.56 -15.46 -19.18
N ASP A 196 16.14 -15.38 -20.44
CA ASP A 196 16.12 -14.14 -21.22
C ASP A 196 14.71 -13.55 -21.38
N SER A 197 13.81 -13.89 -20.45
CA SER A 197 12.48 -13.29 -20.43
C SER A 197 12.57 -11.79 -20.17
N LYS A 198 11.77 -11.01 -20.92
CA LYS A 198 11.66 -9.55 -20.74
C LYS A 198 11.17 -9.18 -19.33
N VAL A 199 10.38 -10.06 -18.72
CA VAL A 199 9.88 -9.91 -17.36
C VAL A 199 10.61 -10.91 -16.47
N LYS A 200 11.34 -10.37 -15.49
CA LYS A 200 12.03 -11.15 -14.46
C LYS A 200 11.42 -10.79 -13.12
N ILE A 201 11.11 -11.80 -12.31
CA ILE A 201 10.54 -11.65 -10.98
C ILE A 201 11.52 -12.25 -10.00
N VAL A 202 11.97 -11.46 -9.03
CA VAL A 202 12.81 -11.94 -7.93
C VAL A 202 11.97 -11.87 -6.66
N GLU A 203 11.72 -13.03 -6.06
CA GLU A 203 11.02 -13.12 -4.78
C GLU A 203 12.03 -13.38 -3.67
N PHE A 204 12.05 -12.49 -2.67
CA PHE A 204 12.73 -12.72 -1.40
C PHE A 204 11.74 -13.37 -0.45
N SER A 205 12.03 -14.59 -0.01
CA SER A 205 11.03 -15.40 0.68
C SER A 205 11.62 -16.24 1.80
N ASP A 206 10.76 -16.58 2.75
CA ASP A 206 11.06 -17.31 3.97
C ASP A 206 10.04 -18.47 4.10
N PHE A 207 10.55 -19.70 4.20
CA PHE A 207 9.74 -20.91 4.29
C PHE A 207 8.83 -20.99 5.54
N GLN A 208 9.09 -20.23 6.60
CA GLN A 208 8.23 -20.18 7.79
C GLN A 208 7.27 -18.98 7.80
N CYS A 209 7.40 -18.05 6.85
CA CYS A 209 6.57 -16.86 6.84
C CYS A 209 5.15 -17.17 6.31
N PRO A 210 4.08 -16.91 7.08
CA PRO A 210 2.71 -17.18 6.63
C PRO A 210 2.28 -16.31 5.44
N PHE A 211 2.90 -15.13 5.25
CA PHE A 211 2.68 -14.30 4.07
C PHE A 211 3.35 -14.90 2.83
N CYS A 212 4.57 -15.43 2.96
CA CYS A 212 5.28 -16.14 1.90
C CYS A 212 4.54 -17.42 1.47
N SER A 213 4.00 -18.21 2.40
CA SER A 213 3.16 -19.37 2.07
C SER A 213 1.92 -18.99 1.25
N ARG A 214 1.28 -17.84 1.54
CA ARG A 214 0.19 -17.33 0.71
C ARG A 214 0.68 -16.88 -0.68
N ALA A 215 1.82 -16.19 -0.74
CA ALA A 215 2.43 -15.77 -2.00
C ALA A 215 2.81 -16.96 -2.89
N ALA A 216 3.26 -18.09 -2.31
CA ALA A 216 3.58 -19.30 -3.05
C ALA A 216 2.40 -19.81 -3.90
N LYS A 217 1.15 -19.63 -3.45
CA LYS A 217 -0.04 -19.93 -4.27
C LYS A 217 -0.12 -19.04 -5.52
N THR A 218 0.14 -17.75 -5.36
CA THR A 218 0.22 -16.81 -6.49
C THR A 218 1.38 -17.16 -7.42
N VAL A 219 2.54 -17.57 -6.90
CA VAL A 219 3.68 -18.03 -7.72
C VAL A 219 3.29 -19.24 -8.57
N GLN A 220 2.54 -20.18 -8.01
CA GLN A 220 2.00 -21.33 -8.77
C GLN A 220 1.04 -20.89 -9.89
N GLU A 221 0.17 -19.91 -9.64
CA GLU A 221 -0.69 -19.32 -10.68
C GLU A 221 0.12 -18.61 -11.77
N LEU A 222 1.15 -17.86 -11.40
CA LEU A 222 2.07 -17.21 -12.35
C LEU A 222 2.78 -18.25 -13.22
N LYS A 223 3.28 -19.32 -12.61
CA LYS A 223 3.94 -20.42 -13.32
C LYS A 223 3.00 -21.08 -14.34
N LYS A 224 1.75 -21.35 -13.95
CA LYS A 224 0.73 -21.93 -14.85
C LYS A 224 0.34 -20.98 -15.99
N LYS A 225 0.17 -19.69 -15.69
CA LYS A 225 -0.33 -18.71 -16.66
C LYS A 225 0.74 -18.24 -17.64
N TYR A 226 1.96 -18.05 -17.16
CA TYR A 226 3.02 -17.41 -17.95
C TYR A 226 4.15 -18.36 -18.33
N GLY A 227 4.45 -19.39 -17.55
CA GLY A 227 5.48 -20.39 -17.86
C GLY A 227 6.79 -19.75 -18.33
N ASN A 228 7.18 -20.04 -19.57
CA ASN A 228 8.42 -19.55 -20.19
C ASN A 228 8.38 -18.08 -20.68
N LYS A 229 7.29 -17.34 -20.43
CA LYS A 229 7.20 -15.90 -20.72
C LYS A 229 7.84 -15.03 -19.63
N ILE A 230 8.15 -15.63 -18.48
CA ILE A 230 8.81 -14.97 -17.35
C ILE A 230 10.07 -15.77 -16.94
N GLU A 231 11.01 -15.09 -16.30
CA GLU A 231 12.00 -15.72 -15.44
C GLU A 231 11.59 -15.43 -14.00
N PHE A 232 11.44 -16.47 -13.19
CA PHE A 232 11.19 -16.30 -11.76
C PHE A 232 12.40 -16.82 -11.00
N ALA A 233 12.94 -16.00 -10.09
CA ALA A 233 14.04 -16.34 -9.23
C ALA A 233 13.61 -16.28 -7.76
N PHE A 234 13.91 -17.34 -7.01
CA PHE A 234 13.67 -17.42 -5.57
C PHE A 234 14.96 -17.07 -4.81
N LYS A 235 14.95 -15.99 -4.05
CA LYS A 235 16.02 -15.59 -3.15
C LYS A 235 15.65 -15.92 -1.71
N GLN A 236 16.52 -16.69 -1.06
CA GLN A 236 16.36 -17.00 0.36
C GLN A 236 16.44 -15.71 1.17
N TYR A 237 15.44 -15.49 2.03
CA TYR A 237 15.42 -14.37 2.97
C TYR A 237 14.95 -14.85 4.36
N PRO A 238 15.73 -15.73 5.02
CA PRO A 238 15.34 -16.32 6.29
C PRO A 238 15.30 -15.24 7.38
N LEU A 239 14.10 -14.96 7.90
CA LEU A 239 13.90 -13.92 8.90
C LEU A 239 14.41 -14.40 10.27
N PRO A 240 15.13 -13.56 11.05
CA PRO A 240 15.70 -13.96 12.33
C PRO A 240 14.68 -14.45 13.37
N MET A 241 13.42 -14.02 13.28
CA MET A 241 12.35 -14.46 14.19
C MET A 241 11.82 -15.87 13.89
N HIS A 242 12.26 -16.50 12.78
CA HIS A 242 11.80 -17.80 12.34
C HIS A 242 12.90 -18.86 12.56
N PRO A 243 12.79 -19.70 13.61
CA PRO A 243 13.90 -20.55 14.06
C PRO A 243 14.36 -21.60 13.03
N ASN A 244 13.47 -22.07 12.16
CA ASN A 244 13.76 -23.03 11.10
C ASN A 244 13.92 -22.39 9.71
N ALA A 245 13.80 -21.07 9.57
CA ALA A 245 13.90 -20.42 8.26
C ALA A 245 15.29 -20.59 7.64
N LYS A 246 16.35 -20.39 8.43
CA LYS A 246 17.73 -20.56 7.97
C LYS A 246 18.04 -22.03 7.62
N PRO A 247 17.79 -23.03 8.51
CA PRO A 247 17.95 -24.44 8.15
C PRO A 247 17.15 -24.87 6.91
N ALA A 248 15.91 -24.40 6.76
CA ALA A 248 15.09 -24.70 5.58
C ALA A 248 15.68 -24.07 4.30
N SER A 249 16.19 -22.83 4.40
CA SER A 249 16.86 -22.14 3.29
C SER A 249 18.12 -22.90 2.84
N GLU A 250 18.96 -23.31 3.80
CA GLU A 250 20.17 -24.11 3.54
C GLU A 250 19.81 -25.45 2.88
N ALA A 251 18.86 -26.19 3.45
CA ALA A 251 18.39 -27.45 2.88
C ALA A 251 17.86 -27.26 1.45
N ALA A 252 17.09 -26.21 1.20
CA ALA A 252 16.56 -25.92 -0.13
C ALA A 252 17.67 -25.59 -1.13
N LEU A 253 18.70 -24.83 -0.74
CA LEU A 253 19.86 -24.57 -1.60
C LEU A 253 20.65 -25.85 -1.89
N CYS A 254 20.85 -26.73 -0.90
CA CYS A 254 21.47 -28.05 -1.11
C CYS A 254 20.68 -28.91 -2.11
N VAL A 255 19.34 -28.81 -2.12
CA VAL A 255 18.51 -29.49 -3.13
C VAL A 255 18.64 -28.83 -4.50
N ASN A 256 18.79 -27.51 -4.57
CA ASN A 256 18.99 -26.78 -5.83
C ASN A 256 20.29 -27.15 -6.54
N GLU A 257 21.37 -27.40 -5.79
CA GLU A 257 22.63 -27.91 -6.34
C GLU A 257 22.46 -29.25 -7.07
N GLN A 258 21.43 -30.02 -6.72
CA GLN A 258 21.09 -31.29 -7.35
C GLN A 258 20.14 -31.16 -8.55
N GLY A 259 19.70 -29.93 -8.88
CA GLY A 259 18.80 -29.62 -9.98
C GLY A 259 17.67 -28.65 -9.59
N SER A 260 17.43 -27.63 -10.42
CA SER A 260 16.40 -26.60 -10.15
C SER A 260 14.99 -27.20 -10.06
N GLU A 261 14.67 -28.19 -10.88
CA GLU A 261 13.40 -28.92 -10.80
C GLU A 261 13.20 -29.66 -9.46
N LYS A 262 14.29 -30.11 -8.81
CA LYS A 262 14.22 -30.69 -7.46
C LYS A 262 13.99 -29.62 -6.42
N PHE A 263 14.63 -28.45 -6.58
CA PHE A 263 14.36 -27.29 -5.72
C PHE A 263 12.88 -26.97 -5.72
N TRP A 264 12.24 -26.81 -6.88
CA TRP A 264 10.82 -26.42 -6.94
C TRP A 264 9.88 -27.45 -6.31
N LYS A 265 10.18 -28.75 -6.44
CA LYS A 265 9.41 -29.79 -5.73
C LYS A 265 9.58 -29.72 -4.21
N TYR A 266 10.79 -29.37 -3.74
CA TYR A 266 11.07 -29.25 -2.32
C TYR A 266 10.50 -27.95 -1.73
N HIS A 267 10.66 -26.83 -2.45
CA HIS A 267 10.02 -25.54 -2.19
C HIS A 267 8.51 -25.71 -1.97
N ASP A 268 7.83 -26.38 -2.90
CA ASP A 268 6.38 -26.58 -2.82
C ASP A 268 5.98 -27.41 -1.60
N LYS A 269 6.82 -28.36 -1.17
CA LYS A 269 6.61 -29.14 0.06
C LYS A 269 6.85 -28.34 1.33
N LEU A 270 7.84 -27.45 1.34
CA LEU A 270 8.14 -26.60 2.50
C LEU A 270 7.01 -25.60 2.78
N PHE A 271 6.27 -25.18 1.74
CA PHE A 271 5.13 -24.26 1.87
C PHE A 271 3.75 -24.94 1.98
N ALA A 272 3.68 -26.27 1.91
CA ALA A 272 2.45 -27.05 1.87
C ALA A 272 1.72 -27.13 3.22
#